data_AF-A0ABD2W8X9-F1
#
_entry.id   AF-A0ABD2W8X9-F1
#
_cell.length_a   1.000
_cell.length_b   1.000
_cell.length_c   1.000
_cell.angle_alpha   90.00
_cell.angle_beta   90.00
_cell.angle_gamma   90.00
#
_symmetry.space_group_name_H-M   'P 1'
#
loop_
_entity.id
_entity.type
_entity.pdbx_description
1 polymer ?
#
loop_
_entity_poly.entity_id
_entity_poly.type
_entity_poly.pdbx_seq_one_letter_code
_entity_poly.pdbx_strand_id
1 'polypeptide(L)'
;MYFLRLGIISTLLSDALVSGFTTAAAVHVFVSQIKDLLGLKLKKRNDIFKVILTFYDIFANIHEVNIAAAIISAITIIVIIFNNEVLKPRAAKLCRFPIPIEMIVVVLGTILSIYTDLENNYSITTVGKIPVGLPHPILPSMELLSNIILDSFVITMISYTISMSMALIFAQKCNYEVDSNQELFAQVHII
;
A
#
# COMPACT_ATOMS: atom_id res chain seq x y z
N MET A 1 -1.67 -22.53 -10.17
CA MET A 1 -0.76 -22.91 -9.06
C MET A 1 -1.33 -24.04 -8.21
N TYR A 2 -2.59 -23.98 -7.77
CA TYR A 2 -3.22 -25.00 -6.93
C TYR A 2 -3.19 -26.43 -7.53
N PHE A 3 -3.64 -26.60 -8.78
CA PHE A 3 -3.65 -27.91 -9.44
C PHE A 3 -2.26 -28.57 -9.54
N LEU A 4 -1.21 -27.75 -9.57
CA LEU A 4 0.18 -28.19 -9.62
C LEU A 4 0.79 -28.39 -8.21
N ARG A 5 0.00 -28.22 -7.14
CA ARG A 5 0.42 -28.28 -5.72
C ARG A 5 1.64 -27.40 -5.43
N LEU A 6 1.72 -26.23 -6.08
CA LEU A 6 2.85 -25.30 -5.94
C LEU A 6 2.88 -24.57 -4.59
N GLY A 7 1.88 -24.79 -3.72
CA GLY A 7 1.86 -24.19 -2.38
C GLY A 7 3.09 -24.57 -1.56
N ILE A 8 3.58 -25.81 -1.71
CA ILE A 8 4.79 -26.30 -1.04
C ILE A 8 6.05 -25.60 -1.59
N ILE A 9 6.12 -25.37 -2.90
CA ILE A 9 7.29 -24.70 -3.53
C ILE A 9 7.36 -23.24 -3.12
N SER A 10 6.20 -22.57 -3.00
CA SER A 10 6.16 -21.17 -2.57
C SER A 10 6.46 -21.02 -1.06
N THR A 11 6.30 -22.08 -0.26
CA THR A 11 6.79 -22.09 1.13
C THR A 11 8.30 -22.32 1.24
N LEU A 12 8.99 -22.72 0.16
CA LEU A 12 10.45 -22.90 0.12
C LEU A 12 11.21 -21.62 -0.26
N LEU A 13 10.50 -20.52 -0.54
CA LEU A 13 11.14 -19.22 -0.73
C LEU A 13 11.77 -18.78 0.58
N SER A 14 13.05 -18.41 0.51
CA SER A 14 13.77 -17.98 1.69
C SER A 14 13.21 -16.68 2.24
N ASP A 15 13.18 -16.56 3.56
CA ASP A 15 12.82 -15.32 4.25
C ASP A 15 13.66 -14.13 3.75
N ALA A 16 14.91 -14.39 3.34
CA ALA A 16 15.80 -13.39 2.75
C ALA A 16 15.25 -12.82 1.41
N LEU A 17 14.68 -13.66 0.55
CA LEU A 17 14.10 -13.22 -0.72
C LEU A 17 12.84 -12.38 -0.48
N VAL A 18 11.95 -12.84 0.40
CA VAL A 18 10.73 -12.11 0.75
C VAL A 18 11.08 -10.76 1.38
N SER A 19 11.99 -10.75 2.35
CA SER A 19 12.48 -9.54 3.02
C SER A 19 13.12 -8.55 2.04
N GLY A 20 13.97 -9.03 1.13
CA GLY A 20 14.58 -8.21 0.08
C GLY A 20 13.54 -7.59 -0.85
N PHE A 21 12.57 -8.39 -1.31
CA PHE A 21 11.48 -7.90 -2.15
C PHE A 21 10.61 -6.87 -1.42
N THR A 22 10.19 -7.14 -0.18
CA THR A 22 9.37 -6.21 0.62
C THR A 22 10.11 -4.90 0.90
N THR A 23 11.42 -4.96 1.15
CA THR A 23 12.25 -3.77 1.37
C THR A 23 12.35 -2.94 0.09
N ALA A 24 12.61 -3.57 -1.05
CA ALA A 24 12.65 -2.88 -2.35
C ALA A 24 11.29 -2.26 -2.71
N ALA A 25 10.19 -2.99 -2.49
CA ALA A 25 8.84 -2.50 -2.69
C ALA A 25 8.53 -1.31 -1.77
N ALA A 26 8.94 -1.36 -0.49
CA ALA A 26 8.78 -0.26 0.45
C ALA A 26 9.52 1.00 0.00
N VAL A 27 10.77 0.87 -0.48
CA VAL A 27 11.53 1.99 -1.07
C VAL A 27 10.79 2.53 -2.31
N HIS A 28 10.36 1.66 -3.22
CA HIS A 28 9.62 2.09 -4.42
C HIS A 28 8.34 2.87 -4.07
N VAL A 29 7.55 2.37 -3.11
CA VAL A 29 6.34 3.05 -2.61
C VAL A 29 6.72 4.39 -1.99
N PHE A 30 7.72 4.43 -1.09
CA PHE A 30 8.18 5.65 -0.45
C PHE A 30 8.51 6.74 -1.47
N VAL A 31 9.34 6.42 -2.48
CA VAL A 31 9.71 7.35 -3.55
C VAL A 31 8.50 7.83 -4.34
N SER A 32 7.57 6.93 -4.62
CA SER A 32 6.33 7.26 -5.33
C SER A 32 5.44 8.23 -4.55
N GLN A 33 5.51 8.23 -3.21
CA GLN A 33 4.73 9.12 -2.36
C GLN A 33 5.37 10.49 -2.16
N ILE A 34 6.71 10.63 -2.28
CA ILE A 34 7.40 11.93 -2.06
C ILE A 34 6.80 13.05 -2.93
N LYS A 35 6.50 12.74 -4.20
CA LYS A 35 5.88 13.73 -5.10
C LYS A 35 4.54 14.24 -4.59
N ASP A 36 3.73 13.36 -3.99
CA ASP A 36 2.39 13.69 -3.50
C ASP A 36 2.50 14.45 -2.16
N LEU A 37 3.47 14.11 -1.31
CA LEU A 37 3.79 14.86 -0.08
C LEU A 37 4.23 16.31 -0.36
N LEU A 38 4.93 16.52 -1.48
CA LEU A 38 5.38 17.84 -1.96
C LEU A 38 4.34 18.54 -2.86
N GLY A 39 3.24 17.87 -3.21
CA GLY A 39 2.22 18.40 -4.11
C GLY A 39 2.66 18.59 -5.57
N LEU A 40 3.69 17.87 -6.01
CA LEU A 40 4.25 17.97 -7.36
C LEU A 40 3.42 17.16 -8.38
N LYS A 41 3.09 17.79 -9.52
CA LYS A 41 2.37 17.13 -10.62
C LYS A 41 3.34 16.52 -11.63
N LEU A 42 3.98 15.41 -11.23
CA LEU A 42 4.93 14.71 -12.10
C LEU A 42 4.23 13.70 -13.03
N LYS A 43 4.69 13.63 -14.29
CA LYS A 43 4.21 12.64 -15.26
C LYS A 43 4.58 11.23 -14.81
N LYS A 44 3.63 10.29 -14.87
CA LYS A 44 3.91 8.87 -14.60
C LYS A 44 4.85 8.33 -15.67
N ARG A 45 6.04 7.86 -15.25
CA ARG A 45 6.98 7.11 -16.10
C ARG A 45 6.71 5.62 -16.00
N ASN A 46 6.86 4.92 -17.12
CA ASN A 46 6.81 3.44 -17.21
C ASN A 46 8.16 2.86 -17.68
N ASP A 47 9.21 3.66 -17.63
CA ASP A 47 10.53 3.31 -18.15
C ASP A 47 11.34 2.45 -17.16
N ILE A 48 12.33 1.74 -17.69
CA ILE A 48 13.35 1.03 -16.90
C ILE A 48 14.07 2.07 -16.01
N PHE A 49 14.35 1.73 -14.75
CA PHE A 49 14.85 2.65 -13.70
C PHE A 49 13.89 3.75 -13.24
N LYS A 50 12.57 3.51 -13.33
CA LYS A 50 11.52 4.41 -12.84
C LYS A 50 11.79 5.07 -11.48
N VAL A 51 12.28 4.33 -10.48
CA VAL A 51 12.54 4.88 -9.14
C VAL A 51 13.61 5.98 -9.18
N ILE A 52 14.72 5.75 -9.88
CA ILE A 52 15.84 6.68 -9.99
C ILE A 52 15.41 7.92 -10.79
N LEU A 53 14.70 7.70 -11.90
CA LEU A 53 14.18 8.79 -12.73
C LEU A 53 13.13 9.64 -12.00
N THR A 54 12.27 9.00 -11.20
CA THR A 54 11.29 9.71 -10.37
C THR A 54 11.99 10.58 -9.32
N PHE A 55 13.05 10.07 -8.70
CA PHE A 55 13.90 10.86 -7.80
C PHE A 55 14.51 12.06 -8.51
N TYR A 56 15.10 11.85 -9.70
CA TYR A 56 15.65 12.93 -10.50
C TYR A 56 14.59 14.00 -10.83
N ASP A 57 13.40 13.59 -11.26
CA ASP A 57 12.30 14.50 -11.58
C ASP A 57 11.83 15.30 -10.35
N ILE A 58 11.81 14.68 -9.15
CA ILE A 58 11.49 15.38 -7.90
C ILE A 58 12.52 16.49 -7.62
N PHE A 59 13.82 16.19 -7.75
CA PHE A 59 14.86 17.18 -7.52
C PHE A 59 14.88 18.27 -8.60
N ALA A 60 14.60 17.93 -9.85
CA ALA A 60 14.53 18.89 -10.95
C ALA A 60 13.37 19.88 -10.78
N ASN A 61 12.23 19.43 -10.24
CA ASN A 61 11.03 20.24 -10.05
C ASN A 61 10.85 20.72 -8.60
N ILE A 62 11.93 20.78 -7.81
CA ILE A 62 11.86 21.22 -6.40
C ILE A 62 11.36 22.66 -6.24
N HIS A 63 11.47 23.47 -7.30
CA HIS A 63 10.96 24.84 -7.32
C HIS A 63 9.44 24.93 -7.46
N GLU A 64 8.77 23.88 -7.94
CA GLU A 64 7.31 23.82 -8.12
C GLU A 64 6.58 23.23 -6.90
N VAL A 65 7.28 23.06 -5.78
CA VAL A 65 6.74 22.47 -4.56
C VAL A 65 5.58 23.31 -4.03
N ASN A 66 4.47 22.64 -3.73
CA ASN A 66 3.34 23.25 -3.08
C ASN A 66 3.57 23.29 -1.56
N ILE A 67 3.89 24.47 -1.03
CA ILE A 67 4.21 24.67 0.38
C ILE A 67 3.02 24.26 1.28
N ALA A 68 1.78 24.52 0.87
CA ALA A 68 0.61 24.15 1.65
C ALA A 68 0.47 22.61 1.75
N ALA A 69 0.68 21.89 0.64
CA ALA A 69 0.68 20.42 0.64
C ALA A 69 1.80 19.85 1.53
N ALA A 70 3.01 20.44 1.45
CA ALA A 70 4.15 20.05 2.27
C ALA A 70 3.91 20.26 3.77
N ILE A 71 3.25 21.35 4.17
CA ILE A 71 2.90 21.61 5.57
C ILE A 71 1.85 20.62 6.06
N ILE A 72 0.78 20.40 5.29
CA ILE A 72 -0.29 19.46 5.65
C ILE A 72 0.28 18.04 5.79
N SER A 73 1.14 17.63 4.86
CA SER A 73 1.77 16.31 4.89
C SER A 73 2.72 16.16 6.08
N ALA A 74 3.54 17.18 6.39
CA ALA A 74 4.41 17.20 7.56
C ALA A 74 3.61 17.11 8.88
N ILE A 75 2.54 17.91 9.04
CA ILE A 75 1.66 17.84 10.21
C ILE A 75 1.04 16.45 10.35
N THR A 76 0.54 15.89 9.25
CA THR A 76 -0.07 14.56 9.22
C THR A 76 0.91 13.48 9.64
N ILE A 77 2.15 13.51 9.12
CA ILE A 77 3.21 12.57 9.48
C ILE A 77 3.54 12.69 10.98
N ILE A 78 3.71 13.91 11.51
CA ILE A 78 4.01 14.14 12.92
C ILE A 78 2.90 13.60 13.81
N VAL A 79 1.63 13.84 13.47
CA VAL A 79 0.47 13.35 14.22
C VAL A 79 0.43 11.82 14.24
N ILE A 80 0.69 11.17 13.09
CA ILE A 80 0.70 9.70 12.99
C ILE A 80 1.87 9.09 13.78
N ILE A 81 3.08 9.67 13.69
CA ILE A 81 4.25 9.22 14.46
C ILE A 81 3.99 9.39 15.96
N PHE A 82 3.52 10.57 16.37
CA PHE A 82 3.17 10.83 17.77
C PHE A 82 2.11 9.84 18.26
N ASN A 83 1.11 9.54 17.44
CA ASN A 83 0.14 8.52 17.77
C ASN A 83 0.80 7.16 18.03
N ASN A 84 1.64 6.70 17.09
CA ASN A 84 2.23 5.37 17.16
C ASN A 84 3.20 5.19 18.33
N GLU A 85 4.01 6.21 18.63
CA GLU A 85 5.05 6.15 19.67
C GLU A 85 4.54 6.51 21.06
N VAL A 86 3.53 7.42 21.16
CA VAL A 86 3.07 7.98 22.43
C VAL A 86 1.67 7.51 22.80
N LEU A 87 0.69 7.67 21.91
CA LEU A 87 -0.70 7.37 22.22
C LEU A 87 -0.96 5.88 22.27
N LYS A 88 -0.56 5.09 21.25
CA LYS A 88 -0.84 3.64 21.24
C LYS A 88 -0.26 2.92 22.47
N PRO A 89 1.01 3.13 22.89
CA PRO A 89 1.56 2.42 24.03
C PRO A 89 0.95 2.85 25.38
N ARG A 90 0.49 4.11 25.48
CA ARG A 90 -0.17 4.62 26.70
C ARG A 90 -1.65 4.22 26.75
N ALA A 91 -2.36 4.33 25.63
CA ALA A 91 -3.75 3.94 25.49
C ALA A 91 -3.93 2.43 25.67
N ALA A 92 -2.99 1.61 25.18
CA ALA A 92 -3.02 0.15 25.40
C ALA A 92 -2.92 -0.25 26.89
N LYS A 93 -2.38 0.63 27.76
CA LYS A 93 -2.35 0.40 29.22
C LYS A 93 -3.69 0.72 29.90
N LEU A 94 -4.52 1.57 29.29
CA LEU A 94 -5.76 2.07 29.88
C LEU A 94 -7.01 1.44 29.24
N CYS A 95 -6.97 1.16 27.94
CA CYS A 95 -8.09 0.67 27.14
C CYS A 95 -7.67 -0.56 26.32
N ARG A 96 -8.54 -1.58 26.28
CA ARG A 96 -8.32 -2.81 25.50
C ARG A 96 -8.51 -2.62 23.98
N PHE A 97 -9.16 -1.54 23.57
CA PHE A 97 -9.46 -1.26 22.17
C PHE A 97 -8.47 -0.26 21.55
N PRO A 98 -7.84 -0.58 20.40
CA PRO A 98 -6.98 0.36 19.69
C PRO A 98 -7.81 1.51 19.11
N ILE A 99 -7.36 2.74 19.29
CA ILE A 99 -8.02 3.94 18.75
C ILE A 99 -7.61 4.10 17.27
N PRO A 100 -8.57 4.17 16.33
CA PRO A 100 -8.28 4.30 14.89
C PRO A 100 -7.96 5.76 14.52
N ILE A 101 -6.80 6.26 14.93
CA ILE A 101 -6.41 7.66 14.71
C ILE A 101 -6.21 7.98 13.23
N GLU A 102 -5.79 7.00 12.43
CA GLU A 102 -5.66 7.13 10.98
C GLU A 102 -7.01 7.55 10.35
N MET A 103 -8.12 6.95 10.81
CA MET A 103 -9.48 7.34 10.39
C MET A 103 -9.83 8.76 10.82
N ILE A 104 -9.51 9.14 12.07
CA ILE A 104 -9.80 10.47 12.61
C ILE A 104 -9.09 11.54 11.80
N VAL A 105 -7.81 11.33 11.47
CA VAL A 105 -7.01 12.26 10.67
C VAL A 105 -7.60 12.44 9.28
N VAL A 106 -8.04 11.36 8.62
CA VAL A 106 -8.69 11.44 7.29
C VAL A 106 -10.00 12.22 7.36
N VAL A 107 -10.82 12.00 8.39
CA VAL A 107 -12.09 12.73 8.56
C VAL A 107 -11.83 14.22 8.79
N LEU A 108 -10.92 14.56 9.70
CA LEU A 108 -10.55 15.95 9.98
C LEU A 108 -9.93 16.64 8.75
N GLY A 109 -9.04 15.95 8.04
CA GLY A 109 -8.43 16.44 6.81
C GLY A 109 -9.47 16.72 5.73
N THR A 110 -10.48 15.84 5.60
CA THR A 110 -11.59 16.03 4.67
C THR A 110 -12.43 17.25 5.04
N ILE A 111 -12.79 17.41 6.32
CA ILE A 111 -13.55 18.55 6.81
C ILE A 111 -12.78 19.86 6.56
N LEU A 112 -11.49 19.90 6.91
CA LEU A 112 -10.63 21.05 6.68
C LEU A 112 -10.52 21.38 5.18
N SER A 113 -10.41 20.35 4.33
CA SER A 113 -10.36 20.52 2.88
C SER A 113 -11.60 21.22 2.31
N ILE A 114 -12.79 20.93 2.88
CA ILE A 114 -14.05 21.56 2.46
C ILE A 114 -14.10 23.03 2.93
N TYR A 115 -13.75 23.31 4.18
CA TYR A 115 -13.83 24.66 4.74
C TYR A 115 -12.80 25.63 4.15
N THR A 116 -11.61 25.13 3.81
CA THR A 116 -10.51 25.96 3.30
C THR A 116 -10.41 25.99 1.77
N ASP A 117 -11.24 25.21 1.09
CA ASP A 117 -11.24 25.04 -0.37
C ASP A 117 -9.81 24.86 -0.93
N LEU A 118 -9.13 23.82 -0.45
CA LEU A 118 -7.71 23.56 -0.73
C LEU A 118 -7.39 23.43 -2.22
N GLU A 119 -8.36 23.00 -3.02
CA GLU A 119 -8.21 22.83 -4.45
C GLU A 119 -8.09 24.19 -5.14
N ASN A 120 -9.01 25.11 -4.88
CA ASN A 120 -9.03 26.41 -5.54
C ASN A 120 -8.02 27.38 -4.95
N ASN A 121 -7.89 27.43 -3.62
CA ASN A 121 -7.04 28.40 -2.94
C ASN A 121 -5.57 28.04 -2.95
N TYR A 122 -5.27 26.73 -2.90
CA TYR A 122 -3.89 26.24 -2.75
C TYR A 122 -3.45 25.31 -3.87
N SER A 123 -4.27 25.07 -4.90
CA SER A 123 -3.92 24.18 -6.03
C SER A 123 -3.52 22.76 -5.62
N ILE A 124 -4.05 22.28 -4.49
CA ILE A 124 -3.80 20.93 -3.98
C ILE A 124 -4.71 19.93 -4.72
N THR A 125 -4.13 18.83 -5.21
CA THR A 125 -4.90 17.76 -5.86
C THR A 125 -5.77 17.04 -4.84
N THR A 126 -7.09 17.09 -5.01
CA THR A 126 -8.05 16.36 -4.18
C THR A 126 -8.41 15.00 -4.80
N VAL A 127 -9.01 14.12 -4.01
CA VAL A 127 -9.43 12.76 -4.45
C VAL A 127 -10.55 12.82 -5.52
N GLY A 128 -11.29 13.93 -5.59
CA GLY A 128 -12.39 14.10 -6.53
C GLY A 128 -13.64 13.27 -6.17
N LYS A 129 -14.46 12.96 -7.17
CA LYS A 129 -15.72 12.22 -6.99
C LYS A 129 -15.49 10.72 -7.02
N ILE A 130 -15.95 10.02 -5.99
CA ILE A 130 -15.96 8.56 -5.92
C ILE A 130 -17.37 8.07 -6.31
N PRO A 131 -17.51 7.21 -7.33
CA PRO A 131 -18.81 6.69 -7.73
C PRO A 131 -19.44 5.87 -6.59
N VAL A 132 -20.75 6.04 -6.39
CA VAL A 132 -21.51 5.32 -5.36
C VAL A 132 -22.18 4.10 -5.96
N GLY A 133 -22.06 2.96 -5.30
CA GLY A 133 -22.67 1.69 -5.74
C GLY A 133 -21.62 0.65 -6.17
N LEU A 134 -22.10 -0.56 -6.47
CA LEU A 134 -21.24 -1.63 -6.97
C LEU A 134 -20.93 -1.38 -8.46
N PRO A 135 -19.66 -1.51 -8.90
CA PRO A 135 -19.35 -1.50 -10.31
C PRO A 135 -20.03 -2.70 -10.99
N HIS A 136 -20.45 -2.52 -12.24
CA HIS A 136 -21.01 -3.62 -13.02
C HIS A 136 -19.94 -4.69 -13.25
N PRO A 137 -20.27 -6.00 -13.14
CA PRO A 137 -19.35 -7.07 -13.47
C PRO A 137 -18.89 -6.95 -14.92
N ILE A 138 -17.57 -6.89 -15.14
CA ILE A 138 -16.96 -6.82 -16.47
C ILE A 138 -16.09 -8.06 -16.66
N LEU A 139 -16.24 -8.72 -17.80
CA LEU A 139 -15.38 -9.84 -18.17
C LEU A 139 -13.98 -9.32 -18.55
N PRO A 140 -12.91 -9.92 -18.04
CA PRO A 140 -11.55 -9.51 -18.38
C PRO A 140 -11.26 -9.79 -19.85
N SER A 141 -10.59 -8.86 -20.52
CA SER A 141 -10.13 -9.03 -21.90
C SER A 141 -9.02 -10.09 -21.99
N MET A 142 -9.27 -11.16 -22.75
CA MET A 142 -8.30 -12.25 -22.90
C MET A 142 -7.05 -11.87 -23.72
N GLU A 143 -7.11 -10.78 -24.49
CA GLU A 143 -5.98 -10.27 -25.27
C GLU A 143 -4.80 -9.82 -24.41
N LEU A 144 -5.09 -9.25 -23.23
CA LEU A 144 -4.07 -8.80 -22.27
C LEU A 144 -3.42 -9.95 -21.50
N LEU A 145 -4.03 -11.14 -21.49
CA LEU A 145 -3.58 -12.28 -20.70
C LEU A 145 -2.13 -12.63 -21.00
N SER A 146 -1.76 -12.69 -22.30
CA SER A 146 -0.40 -13.02 -22.72
C SER A 146 0.64 -12.02 -22.24
N ASN A 147 0.26 -10.76 -22.04
CA ASN A 147 1.18 -9.70 -21.62
C ASN A 147 1.41 -9.67 -20.11
N ILE A 148 0.43 -10.13 -19.32
CA ILE A 148 0.47 -10.06 -17.85
C ILE A 148 0.70 -11.41 -17.18
N ILE A 149 0.71 -12.52 -17.92
CA ILE A 149 0.77 -13.88 -17.36
C ILE A 149 1.99 -14.09 -16.46
N LEU A 150 3.15 -13.57 -16.90
CA LEU A 150 4.42 -13.71 -16.16
C LEU A 150 4.40 -12.87 -14.88
N ASP A 151 4.03 -11.60 -15.00
CA ASP A 151 3.92 -10.68 -13.86
C ASP A 151 2.91 -11.21 -12.82
N SER A 152 1.77 -11.71 -13.29
CA SER A 152 0.72 -12.29 -12.44
C SER A 152 1.21 -13.53 -11.71
N PHE A 153 1.99 -14.39 -12.36
CA PHE A 153 2.58 -15.56 -11.72
C PHE A 153 3.53 -15.15 -10.57
N VAL A 154 4.40 -14.17 -10.81
CA VAL A 154 5.33 -13.64 -9.79
C VAL A 154 4.56 -12.99 -8.63
N ILE A 155 3.57 -12.14 -8.92
CA ILE A 155 2.74 -11.49 -7.90
C ILE A 155 1.99 -12.52 -7.06
N THR A 156 1.41 -13.54 -7.69
CA THR A 156 0.68 -14.61 -6.99
C THR A 156 1.61 -15.37 -6.04
N MET A 157 2.79 -15.75 -6.52
CA MET A 157 3.79 -16.45 -5.72
C MET A 157 4.19 -15.64 -4.47
N ILE A 158 4.52 -14.36 -4.64
CA ILE A 158 4.95 -13.51 -3.52
C ILE A 158 3.79 -13.25 -2.55
N SER A 159 2.60 -12.95 -3.07
CA SER A 159 1.40 -12.71 -2.26
C SER A 159 1.04 -13.93 -1.41
N TYR A 160 1.12 -15.13 -1.99
CA TYR A 160 0.88 -16.38 -1.28
C TYR A 160 1.96 -16.65 -0.23
N THR A 161 3.25 -16.45 -0.54
CA THR A 161 4.32 -16.64 0.46
C THR A 161 4.16 -15.71 1.67
N ILE A 162 3.79 -14.43 1.47
CA ILE A 162 3.54 -13.50 2.57
C ILE A 162 2.32 -13.94 3.40
N SER A 163 1.23 -14.36 2.73
CA SER A 163 0.04 -14.87 3.40
C SER A 163 0.33 -16.11 4.24
N MET A 164 1.05 -17.08 3.68
CA MET A 164 1.48 -18.29 4.37
C MET A 164 2.41 -18.00 5.55
N SER A 165 3.34 -17.05 5.41
CA SER A 165 4.21 -16.65 6.51
C SER A 165 3.40 -16.13 7.71
N MET A 166 2.39 -15.29 7.46
CA MET A 166 1.47 -14.86 8.51
C MET A 166 0.66 -16.02 9.10
N ALA A 167 0.12 -16.91 8.25
CA ALA A 167 -0.63 -18.08 8.69
C ALA A 167 0.20 -18.98 9.62
N LEU A 168 1.48 -19.23 9.29
CA LEU A 168 2.40 -20.00 10.11
C LEU A 168 2.72 -19.32 11.45
N ILE A 169 2.85 -17.99 11.49
CA ILE A 169 3.04 -17.24 12.74
C ILE A 169 1.83 -17.40 13.67
N PHE A 170 0.61 -17.36 13.13
CA PHE A 170 -0.60 -17.58 13.91
C PHE A 170 -0.76 -19.05 14.33
N ALA A 171 -0.44 -19.99 13.44
CA ALA A 171 -0.42 -21.42 13.72
C ALA A 171 0.49 -21.77 14.91
N GLN A 172 1.70 -21.19 14.93
CA GLN A 172 2.64 -21.33 16.04
C GLN A 172 2.14 -20.67 17.33
N LYS A 173 1.50 -19.50 17.25
CA LYS A 173 0.97 -18.80 18.44
C LYS A 173 -0.26 -19.46 19.04
N CYS A 174 -1.12 -20.03 18.21
CA CYS A 174 -2.41 -20.57 18.59
C CYS A 174 -2.45 -22.11 18.59
N ASN A 175 -1.31 -22.78 18.31
CA ASN A 175 -1.15 -24.24 18.29
C ASN A 175 -2.17 -24.96 17.39
N TYR A 176 -2.30 -24.53 16.13
CA TYR A 176 -3.05 -25.26 15.11
C TYR A 176 -2.17 -25.54 13.88
N GLU A 177 -2.56 -26.50 13.05
CA GLU A 177 -1.84 -26.85 11.82
C GLU A 177 -2.41 -26.10 10.61
N VAL A 178 -1.56 -25.77 9.64
CA VAL A 178 -1.95 -25.08 8.40
C VAL A 178 -1.61 -25.96 7.20
N ASP A 179 -2.59 -26.18 6.32
CA ASP A 179 -2.38 -26.82 5.02
C ASP A 179 -2.13 -25.77 3.94
N SER A 180 -0.88 -25.71 3.47
CA SER A 180 -0.43 -24.86 2.37
C SER A 180 -1.30 -24.95 1.11
N ASN A 181 -1.72 -26.14 0.69
CA ASN A 181 -2.50 -26.27 -0.55
C ASN A 181 -3.93 -25.76 -0.37
N GLN A 182 -4.50 -25.92 0.83
CA GLN A 182 -5.82 -25.38 1.15
C GLN A 182 -5.80 -23.84 1.21
N GLU A 183 -4.77 -23.25 1.81
CA GLU A 183 -4.57 -21.80 1.83
C GLU A 183 -4.41 -21.25 0.39
N LEU A 184 -3.66 -21.95 -0.46
CA LEU A 184 -3.48 -21.54 -1.86
C LEU A 184 -4.81 -21.56 -2.63
N PHE A 185 -5.66 -22.56 -2.38
CA PHE A 185 -6.99 -22.64 -3.00
C PHE A 185 -7.92 -21.52 -2.51
N ALA A 186 -7.93 -21.28 -1.20
CA ALA A 186 -8.74 -20.24 -0.60
C ALA A 186 -8.37 -18.86 -1.16
N GLN A 187 -7.08 -18.57 -1.31
CA GLN A 187 -6.61 -17.29 -1.85
C GLN A 187 -7.04 -17.04 -3.30
N VAL A 188 -7.14 -18.09 -4.12
CA VAL A 188 -7.65 -17.99 -5.51
C VAL A 188 -9.15 -17.67 -5.53
N HIS A 189 -9.90 -17.99 -4.48
CA HIS A 189 -11.34 -17.73 -4.41
C HIS A 189 -11.68 -16.34 -3.84
N ILE A 190 -10.71 -15.70 -3.18
CA ILE A 190 -10.84 -14.35 -2.59
C ILE A 190 -10.51 -13.24 -3.60
N ILE A 191 -9.79 -13.58 -4.69
CA ILE A 191 -9.43 -12.69 -5.81
C ILE A 191 -10.43 -12.89 -6.94
#